data_AF-A0A497KVC4-F1
#
_entry.id   AF-A0A497KVC4-F1
#
_cell.length_a   1.000
_cell.length_b   1.000
_cell.length_c   1.000
_cell.angle_alpha   90.00
_cell.angle_beta   90.00
_cell.angle_gamma   90.00
#
_symmetry.space_group_name_H-M   'P 1'
#
loop_
_entity.id
_entity.type
_entity.pdbx_description
1 polymer ?
#
loop_
_entity_poly.entity_id
_entity_poly.type
_entity_poly.pdbx_seq_one_letter_code
_entity_poly.pdbx_strand_id
1 'polypeptide(L)'
;MEFPESVLTKAKSGKIEVRGLESRGKYVMCKYLDPKTLKPADLKKKLCLMDEEGNVQEFFIIPTKTPNRYLLIKSEKEEKERKVWNEKTGTVEELWK
;
A
#
# COMPACT_ATOMS: atom_id res chain seq x y z
N MET A 1 -8.54 -16.91 5.96
CA MET A 1 -7.14 -16.64 6.29
C MET A 1 -7.13 -15.41 7.16
N GLU A 2 -6.51 -15.46 8.33
CA GLU A 2 -6.38 -14.29 9.20
C GLU A 2 -5.05 -13.59 8.89
N PHE A 3 -5.13 -12.29 8.61
CA PHE A 3 -3.95 -11.47 8.33
C PHE A 3 -3.47 -10.80 9.62
N PRO A 4 -2.14 -10.72 9.86
CA PRO A 4 -1.61 -9.98 11.00
C PRO A 4 -1.99 -8.49 10.94
N GLU A 5 -2.19 -7.86 12.10
CA GLU A 5 -2.52 -6.43 12.18
C GLU A 5 -1.51 -5.52 11.47
N SER A 6 -0.24 -5.95 11.39
CA SER A 6 0.85 -5.21 10.76
C SER A 6 0.69 -4.97 9.26
N VAL A 7 -0.15 -5.78 8.58
CA VAL A 7 -0.49 -5.60 7.16
C VAL A 7 -1.94 -5.12 6.95
N LEU A 8 -2.73 -5.04 8.03
CA LEU A 8 -4.10 -4.57 7.97
C LEU A 8 -4.17 -3.06 8.06
N THR A 9 -5.16 -2.49 7.39
CA THR A 9 -5.45 -1.08 7.44
C THR A 9 -6.95 -0.83 7.36
N LYS A 10 -7.38 0.30 7.88
CA LYS A 10 -8.78 0.72 7.87
C LYS A 10 -8.91 1.90 6.92
N ALA A 11 -9.68 1.72 5.85
CA ALA A 11 -10.01 2.80 4.93
C ALA A 11 -10.84 3.87 5.64
N LYS A 12 -10.91 5.08 5.07
CA LYS A 12 -11.80 6.16 5.58
C LYS A 12 -13.27 5.73 5.63
N SER A 13 -13.68 4.79 4.77
CA SER A 13 -15.02 4.19 4.76
C SER A 13 -15.27 3.20 5.93
N GLY A 14 -14.25 2.90 6.73
CA GLY A 14 -14.30 1.94 7.82
C GLY A 14 -14.02 0.49 7.41
N LYS A 15 -13.88 0.20 6.11
CA LYS A 15 -13.54 -1.13 5.61
C LYS A 15 -12.11 -1.54 5.99
N ILE A 16 -11.95 -2.80 6.38
CA ILE A 16 -10.64 -3.41 6.63
C ILE A 16 -10.08 -3.91 5.31
N GLU A 17 -8.83 -3.56 5.05
CA GLU A 17 -8.08 -3.89 3.84
C GLU A 17 -6.72 -4.47 4.22
N VAL A 18 -6.16 -5.31 3.35
CA VAL A 18 -4.79 -5.81 3.45
C VAL A 18 -3.91 -4.97 2.54
N ARG A 19 -2.78 -4.50 3.04
CA ARG A 19 -1.74 -3.88 2.23
C ARG A 19 -0.96 -4.95 1.49
N GLY A 20 -1.25 -5.13 0.21
CA GLY A 20 -0.52 -6.03 -0.67
C GLY A 20 0.70 -5.34 -1.29
N LEU A 21 1.82 -6.04 -1.34
CA LEU A 21 2.99 -5.62 -2.10
C LEU A 21 2.68 -5.71 -3.60
N GLU A 22 2.79 -4.61 -4.33
CA GLU A 22 2.66 -4.60 -5.78
C GLU A 22 4.03 -4.65 -6.47
N SER A 23 4.96 -3.77 -6.06
CA SER A 23 6.35 -3.79 -6.51
C SER A 23 7.26 -3.07 -5.52
N ARG A 24 8.57 -3.35 -5.57
CA ARG A 24 9.58 -2.71 -4.73
C ARG A 24 10.94 -2.62 -5.43
N GLY A 25 11.68 -1.55 -5.14
CA GLY A 25 13.04 -1.22 -5.59
C GLY A 25 13.57 -0.05 -4.75
N LYS A 26 14.08 1.03 -5.39
CA LYS A 26 14.31 2.34 -4.72
C LYS A 26 12.99 3.05 -4.30
N TYR A 27 11.87 2.37 -4.47
CA TYR A 27 10.52 2.78 -4.11
C TYR A 27 9.73 1.56 -3.65
N VAL A 28 8.59 1.76 -3.00
CA VAL A 28 7.63 0.70 -2.71
C VAL A 28 6.28 1.11 -3.25
N MET A 29 5.60 0.19 -3.94
CA MET A 29 4.22 0.37 -4.37
C MET A 29 3.35 -0.71 -3.72
N CYS A 30 2.27 -0.26 -3.10
CA CYS A 30 1.29 -1.10 -2.44
C CYS A 30 -0.09 -0.96 -3.08
N LYS A 31 -0.83 -2.06 -3.07
CA LYS A 31 -2.27 -2.12 -3.40
C LYS A 31 -3.06 -2.50 -2.15
N TYR A 32 -4.38 -2.27 -2.21
CA TYR A 32 -5.30 -2.59 -1.13
C TYR A 32 -6.17 -3.76 -1.54
N LEU A 33 -6.15 -4.83 -0.76
CA LEU A 33 -6.85 -6.08 -1.05
C LEU A 33 -7.95 -6.32 -0.02
N ASP A 34 -9.01 -6.97 -0.46
CA ASP A 34 -10.04 -7.47 0.45
C ASP A 34 -9.48 -8.68 1.24
N PRO A 35 -9.53 -8.69 2.58
CA PRO A 35 -8.92 -9.74 3.39
C PRO A 35 -9.55 -11.12 3.22
N LYS A 36 -10.76 -11.22 2.66
CA LYS A 36 -11.44 -12.50 2.45
C LYS A 36 -11.14 -13.09 1.09
N THR A 37 -11.05 -12.23 0.06
CA THR A 37 -10.96 -12.64 -1.34
C THR A 37 -9.60 -12.40 -1.99
N LEU A 38 -8.73 -11.59 -1.37
CA LEU A 38 -7.46 -11.10 -1.91
C LEU A 38 -7.59 -10.37 -3.26
N LYS A 39 -8.81 -10.00 -3.67
CA LYS A 39 -9.03 -9.15 -4.84
C LYS A 39 -8.82 -7.68 -4.47
N PRO A 40 -8.50 -6.80 -5.43
CA PRO A 40 -8.40 -5.36 -5.18
C PRO A 40 -9.68 -4.82 -4.51
N ALA A 41 -9.52 -4.22 -3.33
CA ALA A 41 -10.59 -3.56 -2.58
C ALA A 41 -10.76 -2.09 -2.99
N ASP A 42 -9.69 -1.49 -3.50
CA ASP A 42 -9.63 -0.12 -4.00
C ASP A 42 -8.75 -0.08 -5.26
N LEU A 43 -9.03 0.85 -6.18
CA LEU A 43 -8.21 1.11 -7.36
C LEU A 43 -7.02 2.03 -7.04
N LYS A 44 -7.06 2.71 -5.90
CA LYS A 44 -5.97 3.53 -5.37
C LYS A 44 -4.77 2.67 -5.02
N LYS A 45 -3.57 3.19 -5.31
CA LYS A 45 -2.29 2.60 -4.88
C LYS A 45 -1.59 3.54 -3.93
N LYS A 46 -0.70 3.00 -3.09
CA LYS A 46 0.22 3.79 -2.27
C LYS A 46 1.62 3.67 -2.84
N LEU A 47 2.26 4.81 -3.08
CA LEU A 47 3.65 4.92 -3.51
C LEU A 47 4.46 5.51 -2.36
N CYS A 48 5.51 4.80 -1.94
CA CYS A 48 6.50 5.28 -0.99
C CYS A 48 7.83 5.48 -1.74
N LEU A 49 8.40 6.67 -1.65
CA LEU A 49 9.69 7.04 -2.23
C LEU A 49 10.65 7.33 -1.08
N MET A 50 11.83 6.72 -1.10
CA MET A 50 12.89 6.99 -0.14
C MET A 50 14.03 7.72 -0.85
N ASP A 51 14.47 8.84 -0.29
CA ASP A 51 15.67 9.53 -0.79
C ASP A 51 16.97 8.90 -0.25
N GLU A 52 18.11 9.43 -0.67
CA GLU A 52 19.43 8.90 -0.28
C GLU A 52 19.76 9.13 1.21
N GLU A 53 19.05 10.05 1.87
CA GLU A 53 19.17 10.34 3.30
C GLU A 53 18.24 9.47 4.15
N GLY A 54 17.41 8.64 3.52
CA GLY A 54 16.44 7.76 4.17
C GLY A 54 15.10 8.43 4.49
N ASN A 55 14.86 9.67 4.05
CA ASN A 55 13.56 10.31 4.24
C ASN A 55 12.53 9.68 3.29
N VAL A 56 11.38 9.30 3.86
CA VAL A 56 10.29 8.69 3.10
C VAL A 56 9.21 9.73 2.80
N GLN A 57 8.87 9.86 1.52
CA GLN A 57 7.69 10.56 1.02
C GLN A 57 6.65 9.56 0.53
N GLU A 58 5.41 9.75 0.95
CA GLU A 58 4.32 8.85 0.64
C GLU A 58 3.20 9.55 -0.12
N PHE A 59 2.65 8.86 -1.09
CA PHE A 59 1.61 9.36 -1.97
C PHE A 59 0.55 8.30 -2.23
N PHE A 60 -0.68 8.75 -2.44
CA PHE A 60 -1.73 7.98 -3.07
C PHE A 60 -1.76 8.28 -4.57
N ILE A 61 -1.78 7.22 -5.38
CA ILE A 61 -2.04 7.28 -6.81
C ILE A 61 -3.50 6.87 -7.03
N ILE A 62 -4.33 7.79 -7.49
CA ILE A 62 -5.76 7.56 -7.70
C ILE A 62 -6.07 7.67 -9.19
N PRO A 63 -6.60 6.63 -9.85
CA PRO A 63 -7.02 6.72 -11.24
C PRO A 63 -8.18 7.72 -11.40
N THR A 64 -8.15 8.47 -12.50
CA THR A 64 -9.27 9.33 -12.89
C THR A 64 -10.15 8.63 -13.93
N LYS A 65 -11.27 9.27 -14.29
CA LYS A 65 -12.13 8.78 -15.39
C LYS A 65 -11.42 8.83 -16.76
N THR A 66 -10.40 9.68 -16.91
CA THR A 66 -9.63 9.77 -18.15
C THR A 66 -8.56 8.67 -18.17
N PRO A 67 -8.51 7.83 -19.21
CA PRO A 67 -7.49 6.80 -19.33
C PRO A 67 -6.08 7.37 -19.20
N ASN A 68 -5.20 6.64 -18.50
CA ASN A 68 -3.80 7.00 -18.26
C ASN A 68 -3.57 8.31 -17.49
N ARG A 69 -4.61 8.92 -16.89
CA ARG A 69 -4.46 10.09 -16.02
C ARG A 69 -4.77 9.70 -14.57
N TYR A 70 -3.84 10.06 -13.69
CA TYR A 70 -3.90 9.76 -12.26
C TYR A 70 -3.71 11.03 -11.44
N LEU A 71 -4.33 11.09 -10.27
CA LEU A 71 -4.02 12.07 -9.24
C LEU A 71 -2.94 11.51 -8.33
N LEU A 72 -1.96 12.35 -8.00
CA LEU A 72 -0.95 12.06 -6.99
C LEU A 72 -1.23 12.95 -5.77
N ILE A 73 -1.62 12.33 -4.67
CA ILE A 73 -1.99 13.03 -3.43
C ILE A 73 -0.98 12.67 -2.36
N LYS A 74 -0.29 13.65 -1.78
CA LYS A 74 0.60 13.42 -0.64
C LYS A 74 -0.19 12.81 0.52
N SER A 75 0.28 11.69 1.07
CA SER A 75 -0.34 11.11 2.25
C SER A 75 0.24 11.74 3.51
N GLU A 76 -0.57 11.77 4.56
CA GLU A 76 -0.09 12.09 5.90
C GLU A 76 1.00 11.08 6.30
N LYS A 77 2.00 11.56 7.03
CA LYS A 77 3.08 10.71 7.54
C LYS A 77 2.48 9.78 8.58
N GLU A 78 2.57 8.48 8.36
CA GLU A 78 2.04 7.51 9.30
C GLU A 78 3.09 7.22 10.38
N GLU A 79 2.73 7.39 11.65
CA GLU A 79 3.66 7.24 12.78
C GLU A 79 4.04 5.78 13.07
N LYS A 80 3.29 4.81 12.53
CA LYS A 80 3.51 3.39 12.79
C LYS A 80 4.29 2.73 11.67
N GLU A 81 5.27 1.92 12.06
CA GLU A 81 5.96 0.99 11.19
C GLU A 81 4.96 -0.04 10.65
N ARG A 82 4.84 -0.15 9.33
CA ARG A 82 3.84 -1.01 8.67
C ARG A 82 4.53 -2.00 7.76
N LYS A 83 3.93 -3.17 7.63
CA LYS A 83 4.41 -4.25 6.76
C LYS A 83 3.51 -4.40 5.54
N VAL A 84 3.96 -5.22 4.61
CA VAL A 84 3.21 -5.55 3.39
C VAL A 84 3.01 -7.06 3.30
N TRP A 85 1.88 -7.49 2.77
CA TRP A 85 1.65 -8.88 2.41
C TRP A 85 2.19 -9.14 1.01
N ASN A 86 3.13 -10.06 0.87
CA ASN A 86 3.60 -10.50 -0.44
C ASN A 86 2.81 -11.74 -0.90
N GLU A 87 1.90 -11.54 -1.84
CA GLU A 87 1.07 -12.64 -2.40
C GLU A 87 1.89 -13.71 -3.12
N LYS A 88 3.10 -13.40 -3.61
CA LYS A 88 3.94 -14.37 -4.31
C LYS A 88 4.59 -15.37 -3.35
N THR A 89 4.98 -14.92 -2.16
CA THR A 89 5.61 -15.76 -1.13
C THR A 89 4.60 -16.24 -0.09
N GLY A 90 3.44 -15.58 0.01
CA GLY A 90 2.46 -15.87 1.06
C GLY A 90 2.94 -15.47 2.44
N THR A 91 3.75 -14.40 2.55
CA THR A 91 4.36 -13.97 3.81
C THR A 91 4.22 -12.47 4.03
N VAL A 92 4.30 -12.07 5.30
CA VAL A 92 4.47 -10.67 5.70
C VAL A 92 5.92 -10.26 5.50
N GLU A 93 6.15 -9.09 4.92
CA GLU A 93 7.46 -8.51 4.70
C GLU A 93 7.52 -7.07 5.17
N GLU A 94 8.70 -6.58 5.55
CA GLU A 94 8.92 -5.15 5.78
C GLU A 94 8.63 -4.35 4.51
N LEU A 95 8.24 -3.08 4.66
CA LEU A 95 8.09 -2.16 3.52
C LEU A 95 9.41 -2.07 2.74
N TRP A 96 10.51 -1.81 3.44
CA TRP A 96 11.85 -1.67 2.89
C TRP A 96 12.67 -2.93 3.16
N LYS A 97 13.54 -3.31 2.22
CA LYS A 97 14.52 -4.41 2.40
C LYS A 97 15.87 -3.83 2.78
#